data_AF-K3WUP1-F1
#
_entry.id   AF-K3WUP1-F1
#
_cell.length_a   1.000
_cell.length_b   1.000
_cell.length_c   1.000
_cell.angle_alpha   90.00
_cell.angle_beta   90.00
_cell.angle_gamma   90.00
#
_symmetry.space_group_name_H-M   'P 1'
#
loop_
_entity.id
_entity.type
_entity.pdbx_description
1 polymer ?
#
loop_
_entity_poly.entity_id
_entity_poly.type
_entity_poly.pdbx_seq_one_letter_code
_entity_poly.pdbx_strand_id
1 'polypeptide(L)'
;MDLMRRSAGNTTNGEFTIAFANGPIKFRSEEGVLYSRLFHIVDTDSDGYIGGAEGAAFIRRARLLNDANREIWRLASGGKSQEKLNKDCWFVAMKLVALVQSTGKCQMQSLYAGETLPLADFQFDRPPDNVLPDDSVPDFKRSFVVSVSTPVVVGSGYTRYTQYVISTKTNCKHFPCATAQVKRRFSDFEWLHQRLLSQFRGTIIPPIPEKRWTGNMDATFVEERRQALEHFINEVCNHEKLSQTLELQIILTASTEGLIAGKDILKVQSAAAAYVPTPASVTSLWSSWKDGIFLSSSSVQQVEIKTDDDYAKIGEHIEQYEKRISEVKRCSDLVYASQRSDGYEMSRFGSYLTALSVHEKNDNEMKRLAEIAGDNFETVSNLYQDQLDKILAMYVSIIRYQTGKVDAVKTVMSNRESAIYEVHQANASMQRNKERFAAARASSGAAASAMRAEQKMASAEDRMNHAKEQVQFIASSLKVESKRMDTGKTSDLKNALLALANLELDYHIQRAA
;
A
#
# COMPACT_ATOMS: atom_id res chain seq x y z
N MET A 1 1.47 -29.76 -9.45
CA MET A 1 2.39 -30.09 -10.56
C MET A 1 1.83 -31.21 -11.46
N ASP A 2 0.50 -31.42 -11.54
CA ASP A 2 -0.05 -32.59 -12.25
C ASP A 2 -1.35 -32.30 -13.03
N LEU A 3 -1.38 -31.19 -13.78
CA LEU A 3 -2.47 -30.89 -14.73
C LEU A 3 -1.97 -30.37 -16.10
N MET A 4 -0.67 -30.50 -16.41
CA MET A 4 -0.07 -30.06 -17.69
C MET A 4 -0.02 -31.14 -18.79
N ARG A 5 -0.86 -32.17 -18.73
CA ARG A 5 -0.91 -33.22 -19.77
C ARG A 5 -2.33 -33.44 -20.25
N ARG A 6 -2.78 -32.64 -21.22
CA ARG A 6 -3.69 -33.06 -22.31
C ARG A 6 -3.96 -31.90 -23.29
N SER A 7 -3.00 -31.67 -24.18
CA SER A 7 -3.14 -31.42 -25.63
C SER A 7 -1.81 -30.82 -26.12
N ALA A 8 -0.80 -31.68 -26.28
CA ALA A 8 0.47 -31.29 -26.85
C ALA A 8 0.30 -31.13 -28.36
N GLY A 9 0.17 -29.88 -28.81
CA GLY A 9 0.44 -29.48 -30.19
C GLY A 9 1.82 -28.84 -30.27
N ASN A 10 2.75 -29.55 -30.93
CA ASN A 10 4.07 -29.13 -31.42
C ASN A 10 4.62 -27.75 -30.95
N THR A 11 5.48 -27.76 -29.94
CA THR A 11 6.31 -26.61 -29.53
C THR A 11 7.70 -26.67 -30.18
N THR A 12 7.87 -25.97 -31.30
CA THR A 12 9.21 -25.73 -31.91
C THR A 12 9.54 -24.25 -32.12
N ASN A 13 8.77 -23.34 -31.54
CA ASN A 13 9.14 -21.96 -31.26
C ASN A 13 8.27 -21.53 -30.06
N GLY A 14 8.65 -20.51 -29.29
CA GLY A 14 7.92 -20.05 -28.10
C GLY A 14 6.55 -19.43 -28.40
N GLU A 15 5.74 -20.04 -29.26
CA GLU A 15 4.43 -19.64 -29.72
C GLU A 15 3.43 -20.81 -29.55
N PHE A 16 2.16 -20.48 -29.32
CA PHE A 16 1.06 -21.44 -29.28
C PHE A 16 -0.13 -20.89 -30.07
N THR A 17 -1.12 -21.72 -30.36
CA THR A 17 -2.27 -21.33 -31.19
C THR A 17 -3.56 -21.68 -30.47
N ILE A 18 -4.52 -20.76 -30.49
CA ILE A 18 -5.89 -21.00 -30.02
C ILE A 18 -6.80 -21.09 -31.24
N ALA A 19 -7.61 -22.14 -31.33
CA ALA A 19 -8.63 -22.27 -32.37
C ALA A 19 -9.81 -21.35 -32.05
N PHE A 20 -10.13 -20.40 -32.94
CA PHE A 20 -11.16 -19.40 -32.64
C PHE A 20 -12.02 -19.02 -33.85
N ALA A 21 -13.32 -19.35 -33.79
CA ALA A 21 -14.34 -19.05 -34.79
C ALA A 21 -13.89 -19.37 -36.23
N ASN A 22 -13.39 -18.35 -36.96
CA ASN A 22 -13.05 -18.41 -38.38
C ASN A 22 -11.59 -18.78 -38.67
N GLY A 23 -10.76 -19.04 -37.65
CA GLY A 23 -9.38 -19.47 -37.87
C GLY A 23 -8.54 -19.59 -36.60
N PRO A 24 -7.37 -20.25 -36.69
CA PRO A 24 -6.39 -20.25 -35.61
C PRO A 24 -5.81 -18.86 -35.38
N ILE A 25 -5.63 -18.47 -34.11
CA ILE A 25 -4.93 -17.24 -33.71
C ILE A 25 -3.63 -17.64 -33.00
N LYS A 26 -2.51 -17.11 -33.48
CA LYS A 26 -1.18 -17.36 -32.91
C LYS A 26 -0.91 -16.44 -31.72
N PHE A 27 -0.25 -16.96 -30.70
CA PHE A 27 0.15 -16.24 -29.50
C PHE A 27 1.61 -16.52 -29.17
N ARG A 28 2.33 -15.51 -28.67
CA ARG A 28 3.68 -15.67 -28.11
C ARG A 28 3.61 -16.15 -26.66
N SER A 29 4.66 -16.81 -26.21
CA SER A 29 4.77 -17.32 -24.83
C SER A 29 4.60 -16.20 -23.79
N GLU A 30 5.18 -15.02 -24.04
CA GLU A 30 5.02 -13.84 -23.17
C GLU A 30 3.56 -13.34 -23.09
N GLU A 31 2.81 -13.38 -24.20
CA GLU A 31 1.38 -13.05 -24.23
C GLU A 31 0.61 -14.07 -23.37
N GLY A 32 0.91 -15.36 -23.53
CA GLY A 32 0.27 -16.41 -22.75
C GLY A 32 0.51 -16.29 -21.24
N VAL A 33 1.74 -15.97 -20.82
CA VAL A 33 2.08 -15.74 -19.41
C VAL A 33 1.32 -14.53 -18.85
N LEU A 34 1.35 -13.39 -19.56
CA LEU A 34 0.68 -12.18 -19.11
C LEU A 34 -0.84 -12.37 -19.06
N TYR A 35 -1.45 -12.81 -20.15
CA TYR A 35 -2.91 -12.92 -20.27
C TYR A 35 -3.46 -13.99 -19.32
N SER A 36 -2.72 -15.07 -19.06
CA SER A 36 -3.10 -16.02 -18.02
C SER A 36 -3.07 -15.40 -16.63
N ARG A 37 -2.08 -14.57 -16.29
CA ARG A 37 -2.05 -13.90 -14.97
C ARG A 37 -3.17 -12.88 -14.85
N LEU A 38 -3.44 -12.12 -15.90
CA LEU A 38 -4.56 -11.18 -15.95
C LEU A 38 -5.91 -11.88 -15.78
N PHE A 39 -6.07 -13.07 -16.37
CA PHE A 39 -7.28 -13.88 -16.18
C PHE A 39 -7.54 -14.14 -14.70
N HIS A 40 -6.56 -14.64 -13.94
CA HIS A 40 -6.75 -14.92 -12.51
C HIS A 40 -7.01 -13.65 -11.68
N ILE A 41 -6.44 -12.51 -12.06
CA ILE A 41 -6.70 -11.22 -11.36
C ILE A 41 -8.15 -10.78 -11.53
N VAL A 42 -8.70 -10.98 -12.73
CA VAL A 42 -10.01 -10.46 -13.14
C VAL A 42 -11.14 -11.44 -12.80
N ASP A 43 -10.88 -12.75 -12.82
CA ASP A 43 -11.79 -13.80 -12.34
C ASP A 43 -11.87 -13.75 -10.81
N THR A 44 -12.77 -12.91 -10.30
CA THR A 44 -12.83 -12.59 -8.86
C THR A 44 -13.56 -13.66 -8.05
N ASP A 45 -14.49 -14.37 -8.67
CA ASP A 45 -15.25 -15.46 -8.05
C ASP A 45 -14.63 -16.86 -8.28
N SER A 46 -13.57 -16.95 -9.09
CA SER A 46 -12.83 -18.19 -9.42
C SER A 46 -13.71 -19.24 -10.09
N ASP A 47 -14.69 -18.79 -10.90
CA ASP A 47 -15.58 -19.68 -11.64
C ASP A 47 -14.99 -20.19 -12.96
N GLY A 48 -13.80 -19.70 -13.34
CA GLY A 48 -13.12 -20.07 -14.58
C GLY A 48 -13.64 -19.32 -15.81
N TYR A 49 -14.41 -18.24 -15.61
CA TYR A 49 -14.91 -17.33 -16.62
C TYR A 49 -14.74 -15.87 -16.18
N ILE A 50 -14.79 -14.95 -17.15
CA ILE A 50 -14.73 -13.51 -16.90
C ILE A 50 -16.10 -12.93 -17.27
N GLY A 51 -16.84 -12.43 -16.29
CA GLY A 51 -18.11 -11.75 -16.51
C GLY A 51 -17.94 -10.39 -17.17
N GLY A 52 -19.00 -9.91 -17.84
CA GLY A 52 -19.01 -8.58 -18.49
C GLY A 52 -18.62 -7.42 -17.55
N ALA A 53 -19.06 -7.46 -16.29
CA ALA A 53 -18.70 -6.43 -15.30
C ALA A 53 -17.21 -6.47 -14.92
N GLU A 54 -16.68 -7.67 -14.64
CA GLU A 54 -15.28 -7.89 -14.26
C GLU A 54 -14.33 -7.47 -15.38
N GLY A 55 -14.58 -7.98 -16.59
CA GLY A 55 -13.78 -7.69 -17.76
C GLY A 55 -13.86 -6.22 -18.16
N ALA A 56 -15.04 -5.60 -18.11
CA ALA A 56 -15.17 -4.17 -18.39
C ALA A 56 -14.46 -3.30 -17.34
N ALA A 57 -14.50 -3.66 -16.05
CA ALA A 57 -13.78 -2.93 -15.01
C ALA A 57 -12.26 -2.93 -15.26
N PHE A 58 -11.72 -4.09 -15.68
CA PHE A 58 -10.30 -4.22 -15.99
C PHE A 58 -9.90 -3.55 -17.32
N ILE A 59 -10.61 -3.83 -18.42
CA ILE A 59 -10.25 -3.34 -19.77
C ILE A 59 -10.31 -1.80 -19.85
N ARG A 60 -11.13 -1.13 -19.04
CA ARG A 60 -11.11 0.35 -18.93
C ARG A 60 -9.72 0.91 -18.63
N ARG A 61 -8.84 0.15 -17.98
CA ARG A 61 -7.45 0.55 -17.71
C ARG A 61 -6.60 0.68 -18.98
N ALA A 62 -6.97 0.00 -20.07
CA ALA A 62 -6.32 0.13 -21.38
C ALA A 62 -6.59 1.47 -22.08
N ARG A 63 -7.45 2.34 -21.50
CA ARG A 63 -7.78 3.69 -21.99
C ARG A 63 -8.33 3.74 -23.42
N LEU A 64 -9.03 2.68 -23.82
CA LEU A 64 -9.74 2.64 -25.09
C LEU A 64 -11.10 3.35 -24.99
N LEU A 65 -11.60 3.83 -26.13
CA LEU A 65 -12.95 4.37 -26.25
C LEU A 65 -13.99 3.30 -25.86
N ASN A 66 -15.12 3.74 -25.29
CA ASN A 66 -16.18 2.81 -24.84
C ASN A 66 -16.71 1.91 -25.97
N ASP A 67 -16.78 2.42 -27.20
CA ASP A 67 -17.21 1.66 -28.36
C ASP A 67 -16.20 0.57 -28.74
N ALA A 68 -14.91 0.88 -28.66
CA ALA A 68 -13.84 -0.10 -28.86
C ALA A 68 -13.89 -1.21 -27.79
N ASN A 69 -14.12 -0.87 -26.52
CA ASN A 69 -14.26 -1.87 -25.45
C ASN A 69 -15.44 -2.83 -25.69
N ARG A 70 -16.58 -2.29 -26.14
CA ARG A 70 -17.77 -3.08 -26.47
C ARG A 70 -17.51 -3.99 -27.67
N GLU A 71 -16.83 -3.47 -28.68
CA GLU A 71 -16.51 -4.23 -29.88
C GLU A 71 -15.48 -5.33 -29.62
N ILE A 72 -14.46 -5.07 -28.79
CA ILE A 72 -13.51 -6.08 -28.32
C ILE A 72 -14.26 -7.22 -27.63
N TRP A 73 -15.18 -6.91 -26.72
CA TRP A 73 -15.97 -7.92 -26.02
C TRP A 73 -16.81 -8.76 -26.99
N ARG A 74 -17.49 -8.11 -27.93
CA ARG A 74 -18.33 -8.77 -28.94
C ARG A 74 -17.52 -9.69 -29.84
N LEU A 75 -16.36 -9.25 -30.33
CA LEU A 75 -15.49 -10.02 -31.22
C LEU A 75 -14.84 -11.20 -30.48
N ALA A 76 -14.34 -10.97 -29.27
CA ALA A 76 -13.78 -12.01 -28.41
C ALA A 76 -14.80 -13.07 -27.99
N SER A 77 -16.09 -12.74 -28.03
CA SER A 77 -17.21 -13.66 -27.82
C SER A 77 -17.66 -14.40 -29.09
N GLY A 78 -16.86 -14.38 -30.16
CA GLY A 78 -17.19 -15.02 -31.44
C GLY A 78 -18.26 -14.26 -32.25
N GLY A 79 -18.39 -12.95 -32.03
CA GLY A 79 -19.32 -12.08 -32.73
C GLY A 79 -20.73 -12.00 -32.13
N LYS A 80 -21.03 -12.81 -31.10
CA LYS A 80 -22.26 -12.77 -30.31
C LYS A 80 -21.96 -12.12 -28.96
N SER A 81 -22.83 -11.30 -28.39
CA SER A 81 -22.61 -10.74 -27.05
C SER A 81 -22.82 -11.80 -25.96
N GLN A 82 -21.79 -12.59 -25.65
CA GLN A 82 -21.82 -13.52 -24.54
C GLN A 82 -21.70 -12.77 -23.21
N GLU A 83 -22.36 -13.30 -22.18
CA GLU A 83 -22.34 -12.73 -20.83
C GLU A 83 -20.99 -12.93 -20.13
N LYS A 84 -20.31 -14.05 -20.43
CA LYS A 84 -19.03 -14.44 -19.83
C LYS A 84 -18.04 -14.91 -20.91
N LEU A 85 -16.75 -14.62 -20.70
CA LEU A 85 -15.64 -15.11 -21.53
C LEU A 85 -14.91 -16.24 -20.83
N ASN A 86 -14.71 -17.36 -21.52
CA ASN A 86 -13.77 -18.38 -21.05
C ASN A 86 -12.31 -17.90 -21.26
N LYS A 87 -11.35 -18.70 -20.80
CA LYS A 87 -9.92 -18.37 -20.90
C LYS A 87 -9.43 -18.09 -22.34
N ASP A 88 -9.87 -18.86 -23.32
CA ASP A 88 -9.46 -18.69 -24.72
C ASP A 88 -10.03 -17.39 -25.31
N CYS A 89 -11.32 -17.12 -25.07
CA CYS A 89 -11.97 -15.87 -25.46
C CYS A 89 -11.32 -14.66 -24.78
N TRP A 90 -10.91 -14.79 -23.52
CA TRP A 90 -10.16 -13.75 -22.81
C TRP A 90 -8.81 -13.45 -23.47
N PHE A 91 -8.06 -14.47 -23.90
CA PHE A 91 -6.79 -14.27 -24.60
C PHE A 91 -6.99 -13.50 -25.91
N VAL A 92 -8.04 -13.83 -26.65
CA VAL A 92 -8.44 -13.10 -27.85
C VAL A 92 -8.79 -11.64 -27.52
N ALA A 93 -9.53 -11.40 -26.44
CA ALA A 93 -9.85 -10.04 -25.98
C ALA A 93 -8.60 -9.22 -25.67
N MET A 94 -7.63 -9.78 -24.93
CA MET A 94 -6.38 -9.10 -24.60
C MET A 94 -5.52 -8.80 -25.84
N LYS A 95 -5.51 -9.70 -26.82
CA LYS A 95 -4.81 -9.47 -28.08
C LYS A 95 -5.50 -8.43 -28.97
N LEU A 96 -6.83 -8.37 -28.94
CA LEU A 96 -7.60 -7.30 -29.58
C LEU A 96 -7.33 -5.93 -28.92
N VAL A 97 -7.15 -5.87 -27.60
CA VAL A 97 -6.69 -4.64 -26.92
C VAL A 97 -5.35 -4.18 -27.50
N ALA A 98 -4.36 -5.08 -27.59
CA ALA A 98 -3.05 -4.76 -28.19
C ALA A 98 -3.18 -4.28 -29.65
N LEU A 99 -4.06 -4.90 -30.45
CA LEU A 99 -4.31 -4.50 -31.83
C LEU A 99 -4.87 -3.07 -31.90
N VAL A 100 -5.90 -2.78 -31.10
CA VAL A 100 -6.55 -1.46 -31.09
C VAL A 100 -5.56 -0.39 -30.63
N GLN A 101 -4.74 -0.67 -29.62
CA GLN A 101 -3.69 0.24 -29.16
C GLN A 101 -2.64 0.54 -30.25
N SER A 102 -2.34 -0.45 -31.10
CA SER A 102 -1.31 -0.31 -32.15
C SER A 102 -1.84 0.31 -33.44
N THR A 103 -3.09 0.03 -33.81
CA THR A 103 -3.63 0.35 -35.14
C THR A 103 -4.84 1.28 -35.12
N GLY A 104 -5.47 1.48 -33.96
CA GLY A 104 -6.74 2.19 -33.80
C GLY A 104 -7.96 1.44 -34.34
N LYS A 105 -7.80 0.23 -34.90
CA LYS A 105 -8.87 -0.55 -35.52
C LYS A 105 -9.10 -1.86 -34.76
N CYS A 106 -10.37 -2.24 -34.59
CA CYS A 106 -10.76 -3.49 -33.95
C CYS A 106 -11.26 -4.48 -35.02
N GLN A 107 -10.38 -5.29 -35.60
CA GLN A 107 -10.72 -6.21 -36.70
C GLN A 107 -10.08 -7.59 -36.49
N MET A 108 -10.88 -8.65 -36.61
CA MET A 108 -10.42 -10.04 -36.42
C MET A 108 -9.47 -10.50 -37.54
N GLN A 109 -9.59 -9.94 -38.75
CA GLN A 109 -8.77 -10.30 -39.90
C GLN A 109 -7.27 -10.09 -39.63
N SER A 110 -6.89 -9.01 -38.93
CA SER A 110 -5.52 -8.74 -38.53
C SER A 110 -4.96 -9.78 -37.55
N LEU A 111 -5.81 -10.36 -36.68
CA LEU A 111 -5.39 -11.42 -35.76
C LEU A 111 -5.13 -12.74 -36.49
N TYR A 112 -5.94 -13.06 -37.50
CA TYR A 112 -5.75 -14.25 -38.33
C TYR A 112 -4.53 -14.15 -39.26
N ALA A 113 -4.18 -12.93 -39.69
CA ALA A 113 -2.98 -12.67 -40.49
C ALA A 113 -1.67 -12.93 -39.70
N GLY A 114 -1.74 -13.00 -38.37
CA GLY A 114 -0.59 -13.32 -37.52
C GLY A 114 0.40 -12.17 -37.36
N GLU A 115 -0.08 -10.92 -37.40
CA GLU A 115 0.76 -9.73 -37.19
C GLU A 115 1.40 -9.72 -35.79
N THR A 116 2.67 -9.34 -35.71
CA THR A 116 3.39 -9.19 -34.44
C THR A 116 3.01 -7.87 -33.79
N LEU A 117 2.25 -7.95 -32.70
CA LEU A 117 1.82 -6.78 -31.92
C LEU A 117 2.64 -6.63 -30.63
N PRO A 118 2.87 -5.40 -30.14
CA PRO A 118 3.37 -5.19 -28.78
C PRO A 118 2.39 -5.77 -27.74
N LEU A 119 2.87 -5.99 -26.51
CA LEU A 119 1.98 -6.40 -25.41
C LEU A 119 0.95 -5.31 -25.12
N ALA A 120 -0.27 -5.73 -24.74
CA ALA A 120 -1.32 -4.81 -24.35
C ALA A 120 -0.92 -4.00 -23.12
N ASP A 121 -1.05 -2.69 -23.20
CA ASP A 121 -0.73 -1.75 -22.13
C ASP A 121 -1.98 -1.45 -21.29
N PHE A 122 -2.01 -1.94 -20.05
CA PHE A 122 -3.10 -1.69 -19.09
C PHE A 122 -2.77 -0.60 -18.08
N GLN A 123 -1.75 0.22 -18.33
CA GLN A 123 -1.40 1.37 -17.48
C GLN A 123 -1.22 0.99 -16.00
N PHE A 124 -0.50 -0.10 -15.74
CA PHE A 124 -0.32 -0.64 -14.38
C PHE A 124 0.25 0.37 -13.39
N ASP A 125 1.07 1.31 -13.87
CA ASP A 125 1.68 2.35 -13.04
C ASP A 125 0.87 3.67 -13.00
N ARG A 126 -0.41 3.67 -13.41
CA ARG A 126 -1.30 4.84 -13.33
C ARG A 126 -2.37 4.71 -12.21
N PRO A 127 -2.87 5.83 -11.65
CA PRO A 127 -2.59 7.23 -12.00
C PRO A 127 -1.12 7.58 -11.70
N PRO A 128 -0.45 8.35 -12.59
CA PRO A 128 0.92 8.73 -12.33
C PRO A 128 0.92 9.71 -11.16
N ASP A 129 1.90 9.57 -10.27
CA ASP A 129 1.93 10.36 -9.05
C ASP A 129 1.95 11.87 -9.33
N ASN A 130 2.58 12.26 -10.44
CA ASN A 130 2.76 13.65 -10.89
C ASN A 130 1.48 14.43 -11.25
N VAL A 131 0.30 13.81 -11.15
CA VAL A 131 -0.98 14.48 -11.33
C VAL A 131 -1.44 15.01 -9.98
N LEU A 132 -1.50 16.34 -9.86
CA LEU A 132 -2.13 16.98 -8.71
C LEU A 132 -3.67 16.87 -8.83
N PRO A 133 -4.39 16.76 -7.71
CA PRO A 133 -5.85 16.88 -7.69
C PRO A 133 -6.32 18.14 -8.44
N ASP A 134 -7.30 17.99 -9.33
CA ASP A 134 -7.91 19.11 -10.04
C ASP A 134 -9.21 19.51 -9.32
N ASP A 135 -9.19 20.65 -8.64
CA ASP A 135 -10.32 21.20 -7.90
C ASP A 135 -11.55 21.53 -8.79
N SER A 136 -11.39 21.51 -10.12
CA SER A 136 -12.47 21.85 -11.07
C SER A 136 -13.37 20.68 -11.47
N VAL A 137 -13.01 19.42 -11.12
CA VAL A 137 -13.80 18.25 -11.47
C VAL A 137 -14.91 18.04 -10.43
N PRO A 138 -16.21 18.01 -10.83
CA PRO A 138 -17.29 17.71 -9.90
C PRO A 138 -17.05 16.34 -9.25
N ASP A 139 -17.08 16.31 -7.92
CA ASP A 139 -16.94 15.09 -7.13
C ASP A 139 -18.10 14.14 -7.45
N PHE A 140 -17.91 13.26 -8.44
CA PHE A 140 -18.68 12.02 -8.48
C PHE A 140 -18.33 11.31 -7.19
N LYS A 141 -19.21 11.46 -6.18
CA LYS A 141 -19.00 11.03 -4.80
C LYS A 141 -18.70 9.53 -4.74
N ARG A 142 -17.42 9.20 -4.92
CA ARG A 142 -16.88 7.86 -4.78
C ARG A 142 -17.10 7.47 -3.34
N SER A 143 -17.73 6.34 -3.12
CA SER A 143 -17.96 5.83 -1.77
C SER A 143 -17.27 4.50 -1.62
N PHE A 144 -16.55 4.38 -0.51
CA PHE A 144 -16.01 3.12 -0.03
C PHE A 144 -16.50 2.92 1.39
N VAL A 145 -16.94 1.71 1.67
CA VAL A 145 -17.16 1.22 3.03
C VAL A 145 -16.37 -0.07 3.11
N VAL A 146 -15.23 -0.03 3.79
CA VAL A 146 -14.36 -1.19 3.98
C VAL A 146 -14.30 -1.51 5.45
N SER A 147 -14.57 -2.77 5.79
CA SER A 147 -14.34 -3.31 7.12
C SER A 147 -13.34 -4.46 7.09
N VAL A 148 -12.54 -4.56 8.14
CA VAL A 148 -11.59 -5.65 8.36
C VAL A 148 -12.08 -6.42 9.59
N SER A 149 -12.60 -7.63 9.36
CA SER A 149 -13.20 -8.44 10.43
C SER A 149 -12.16 -9.05 11.37
N THR A 150 -12.66 -9.63 12.46
CA THR A 150 -11.87 -10.35 13.46
C THR A 150 -10.95 -11.40 12.79
N PRO A 151 -9.67 -11.46 13.21
CA PRO A 151 -8.68 -12.39 12.71
C PRO A 151 -9.08 -13.86 12.87
N VAL A 152 -8.73 -14.69 11.88
CA VAL A 152 -8.75 -16.16 11.97
C VAL A 152 -7.32 -16.66 11.82
N VAL A 153 -6.87 -17.51 12.75
CA VAL A 153 -5.56 -18.18 12.63
C VAL A 153 -5.71 -19.35 11.65
N VAL A 154 -4.87 -19.37 10.62
CA VAL A 154 -4.83 -20.43 9.60
C VAL A 154 -3.49 -21.15 9.66
N GLY A 155 -3.52 -22.47 9.42
CA GLY A 155 -2.33 -23.33 9.42
C GLY A 155 -2.03 -23.99 10.77
N SER A 156 -0.99 -24.82 10.80
CA SER A 156 -0.55 -25.57 11.99
C SER A 156 0.97 -25.47 12.18
N GLY A 157 1.45 -25.62 13.42
CA GLY A 157 2.89 -25.56 13.71
C GLY A 157 3.53 -24.23 13.28
N TYR A 158 4.57 -24.31 12.46
CA TYR A 158 5.38 -23.17 11.96
C TYR A 158 4.76 -22.44 10.76
N THR A 159 3.72 -22.99 10.12
CA THR A 159 3.04 -22.34 8.97
C THR A 159 1.81 -21.54 9.40
N ARG A 160 1.70 -21.22 10.70
CA ARG A 160 0.58 -20.46 11.26
C ARG A 160 0.67 -19.00 10.84
N TYR A 161 -0.44 -18.45 10.38
CA TYR A 161 -0.56 -17.03 10.08
C TYR A 161 -1.97 -16.53 10.39
N THR A 162 -2.07 -15.24 10.68
CA THR A 162 -3.34 -14.56 10.89
C THR A 162 -3.91 -14.07 9.57
N GLN A 163 -5.18 -14.39 9.32
CA GLN A 163 -5.93 -13.97 8.15
C GLN A 163 -7.13 -13.13 8.58
N TYR A 164 -7.37 -12.05 7.86
CA TYR A 164 -8.47 -11.10 8.07
C TYR A 164 -9.46 -11.24 6.93
N VAL A 165 -10.75 -11.06 7.20
CA VAL A 165 -11.76 -10.94 6.15
C VAL A 165 -11.99 -9.46 5.87
N ILE A 166 -11.69 -9.04 4.65
CA ILE A 166 -11.97 -7.69 4.19
C ILE A 166 -13.32 -7.72 3.49
N SER A 167 -14.25 -6.89 3.96
CA SER A 167 -15.55 -6.69 3.32
C SER A 167 -15.60 -5.29 2.74
N THR A 168 -15.84 -5.19 1.44
CA THR A 168 -15.82 -3.93 0.70
C THR A 168 -17.17 -3.68 0.05
N LYS A 169 -17.67 -2.45 0.19
CA LYS A 169 -18.77 -1.92 -0.62
C LYS A 169 -18.30 -0.66 -1.32
N THR A 170 -18.53 -0.56 -2.63
CA THR A 170 -18.11 0.60 -3.43
C THR A 170 -19.02 0.87 -4.61
N ASN A 171 -19.08 2.13 -5.04
CA ASN A 171 -19.72 2.56 -6.29
C ASN A 171 -18.71 2.83 -7.43
N CYS A 172 -17.42 2.53 -7.22
CA CYS A 172 -16.36 2.84 -8.17
C CYS A 172 -16.37 1.92 -9.41
N LYS A 173 -16.40 2.52 -10.60
CA LYS A 173 -16.47 1.81 -11.91
C LYS A 173 -15.23 0.99 -12.28
N HIS A 174 -14.12 1.19 -11.56
CA HIS A 174 -12.89 0.40 -11.72
C HIS A 174 -12.91 -0.88 -10.91
N PHE A 175 -13.90 -1.05 -10.03
CA PHE A 175 -14.09 -2.29 -9.27
C PHE A 175 -15.01 -3.24 -10.04
N PRO A 176 -14.70 -4.54 -10.06
CA PRO A 176 -15.46 -5.55 -10.80
C PRO A 176 -16.88 -5.75 -10.24
N CYS A 177 -17.06 -5.51 -8.94
CA CYS A 177 -18.31 -5.70 -8.22
C CYS A 177 -18.53 -4.58 -7.19
N ALA A 178 -19.79 -4.30 -6.89
CA ALA A 178 -20.17 -3.30 -5.88
C ALA A 178 -19.93 -3.77 -4.45
N THR A 179 -19.89 -5.09 -4.24
CA THR A 179 -19.65 -5.73 -2.95
C THR A 179 -18.69 -6.89 -3.12
N ALA A 180 -17.63 -6.93 -2.31
CA ALA A 180 -16.64 -8.00 -2.32
C ALA A 180 -16.31 -8.44 -0.90
N GLN A 181 -15.99 -9.72 -0.73
CA GLN A 181 -15.46 -10.24 0.50
C GLN A 181 -14.26 -11.13 0.20
N VAL A 182 -13.08 -10.73 0.68
CA VAL A 182 -11.83 -11.43 0.42
C VAL A 182 -11.07 -11.68 1.71
N LYS A 183 -10.19 -12.68 1.69
CA LYS A 183 -9.36 -12.98 2.84
C LYS A 183 -7.91 -12.56 2.56
N ARG A 184 -7.30 -11.83 3.49
CA ARG A 184 -5.94 -11.28 3.37
C ARG A 184 -5.17 -11.44 4.66
N ARG A 185 -3.86 -11.60 4.57
CA ARG A 185 -2.94 -11.59 5.73
C ARG A 185 -2.17 -10.28 5.79
N PHE A 186 -1.53 -9.99 6.93
CA PHE A 186 -0.74 -8.77 7.12
C PHE A 186 0.25 -8.49 5.97
N SER A 187 0.97 -9.51 5.50
CA SER A 187 1.95 -9.34 4.41
C SER A 187 1.34 -8.95 3.06
N ASP A 188 0.02 -9.11 2.89
CA ASP A 188 -0.66 -8.64 1.68
C ASP A 188 -0.87 -7.12 1.73
N PHE A 189 -1.20 -6.59 2.91
CA PHE A 189 -1.21 -5.14 3.15
C PHE A 189 0.19 -4.55 3.09
N GLU A 190 1.20 -5.26 3.62
CA GLU A 190 2.62 -4.88 3.49
C GLU A 190 3.03 -4.72 2.02
N TRP A 191 2.62 -5.67 1.15
CA TRP A 191 2.87 -5.57 -0.28
C TRP A 191 2.17 -4.35 -0.92
N LEU A 192 0.89 -4.11 -0.61
CA LEU A 192 0.18 -2.92 -1.10
C LEU A 192 0.89 -1.64 -0.66
N HIS A 193 1.21 -1.52 0.63
CA HIS A 193 1.92 -0.37 1.18
C HIS A 193 3.25 -0.12 0.48
N GLN A 194 4.06 -1.18 0.27
CA GLN A 194 5.33 -1.08 -0.46
C GLN A 194 5.15 -0.64 -1.91
N ARG A 195 4.13 -1.16 -2.62
CA ARG A 195 3.82 -0.75 -3.99
C ARG A 195 3.44 0.73 -4.04
N LEU A 196 2.54 1.16 -3.16
CA LEU A 196 2.11 2.56 -3.11
C LEU A 196 3.29 3.50 -2.78
N LEU A 197 4.15 3.15 -1.82
CA LEU A 197 5.37 3.92 -1.53
C LEU A 197 6.31 4.01 -2.72
N SER A 198 6.47 2.93 -3.49
CA SER A 198 7.36 2.92 -4.66
C SER A 198 6.82 3.76 -5.83
N GLN A 199 5.50 3.81 -5.98
CA GLN A 199 4.85 4.47 -7.12
C GLN A 199 4.53 5.94 -6.83
N PHE A 200 4.24 6.30 -5.58
CA PHE A 200 3.76 7.62 -5.19
C PHE A 200 4.74 8.36 -4.25
N ARG A 201 5.85 8.87 -4.80
CA ARG A 201 6.89 9.59 -4.05
C ARG A 201 6.43 10.89 -3.40
N GLY A 202 5.42 11.56 -3.96
CA GLY A 202 4.86 12.83 -3.48
C GLY A 202 3.57 12.69 -2.65
N THR A 203 3.04 11.48 -2.48
CA THR A 203 1.78 11.22 -1.77
C THR A 203 2.05 10.69 -0.36
N ILE A 204 1.31 11.17 0.64
CA ILE A 204 1.41 10.63 2.00
C ILE A 204 0.67 9.28 2.03
N ILE A 205 1.42 8.18 2.12
CA ILE A 205 0.83 6.84 2.24
C ILE A 205 0.52 6.56 3.72
N PRO A 206 -0.74 6.21 4.08
CA PRO A 206 -1.10 5.98 5.48
C PRO A 206 -0.27 4.85 6.11
N PRO A 207 0.06 4.94 7.41
CA PRO A 207 0.91 3.95 8.07
C PRO A 207 0.19 2.61 8.24
N ILE A 208 0.96 1.53 8.20
CA ILE A 208 0.52 0.18 8.60
C ILE A 208 1.09 -0.19 9.97
N PRO A 209 0.43 -1.08 10.74
CA PRO A 209 0.94 -1.50 12.04
C PRO A 209 2.28 -2.23 11.94
N GLU A 210 3.09 -2.15 13.00
CA GLU A 210 4.42 -2.73 13.01
C GLU A 210 4.45 -4.27 12.86
N LYS A 211 5.53 -4.74 12.23
CA LYS A 211 5.80 -6.16 12.07
C LYS A 211 6.43 -6.73 13.34
N ARG A 212 5.59 -7.29 14.21
CA ARG A 212 6.06 -8.06 15.37
C ARG A 212 6.25 -9.52 15.00
N TRP A 213 7.43 -10.06 15.33
CA TRP A 213 7.78 -11.48 15.16
C TRP A 213 7.49 -12.31 16.41
N THR A 214 7.66 -11.72 17.60
CA THR A 214 7.33 -12.31 18.89
C THR A 214 5.95 -11.86 19.37
N GLY A 215 5.15 -12.76 19.92
CA GLY A 215 3.79 -12.45 20.39
C GLY A 215 2.81 -12.05 19.28
N ASN A 216 3.10 -12.39 18.01
CA ASN A 216 2.31 -11.98 16.86
C ASN A 216 0.90 -12.60 16.77
N MET A 217 0.59 -13.54 17.66
CA MET A 217 -0.71 -14.21 17.82
C MET A 217 -1.43 -13.81 19.12
N ASP A 218 -0.87 -12.89 19.91
CA ASP A 218 -1.52 -12.34 21.10
C ASP A 218 -2.83 -11.63 20.69
N ALA A 219 -3.95 -11.98 21.33
CA ALA A 219 -5.27 -11.52 20.90
C ALA A 219 -5.39 -10.00 20.88
N THR A 220 -4.86 -9.34 21.93
CA THR A 220 -4.80 -7.88 22.05
C THR A 220 -3.99 -7.29 20.89
N PHE A 221 -2.80 -7.82 20.61
CA PHE A 221 -1.99 -7.36 19.47
C PHE A 221 -2.66 -7.58 18.11
N VAL A 222 -3.33 -8.71 17.91
CA VAL A 222 -3.96 -9.00 16.62
C VAL A 222 -5.16 -8.07 16.38
N GLU A 223 -5.90 -7.70 17.42
CA GLU A 223 -6.99 -6.72 17.34
C GLU A 223 -6.48 -5.29 17.08
N GLU A 224 -5.41 -4.85 17.76
CA GLU A 224 -4.73 -3.58 17.43
C GLU A 224 -4.33 -3.53 15.95
N ARG A 225 -3.73 -4.63 15.47
CA ARG A 225 -3.31 -4.74 14.07
C ARG A 225 -4.52 -4.69 13.13
N ARG A 226 -5.63 -5.35 13.47
CA ARG A 226 -6.87 -5.31 12.66
C ARG A 226 -7.39 -3.87 12.53
N GLN A 227 -7.46 -3.13 13.63
CA GLN A 227 -7.91 -1.73 13.65
C GLN A 227 -7.01 -0.82 12.81
N ALA A 228 -5.69 -0.95 12.95
CA ALA A 228 -4.75 -0.16 12.16
C ALA A 228 -4.81 -0.50 10.66
N LEU A 229 -5.00 -1.77 10.29
CA LEU A 229 -5.21 -2.18 8.90
C LEU A 229 -6.52 -1.63 8.32
N GLU A 230 -7.58 -1.57 9.13
CA GLU A 230 -8.86 -0.96 8.76
C GLU A 230 -8.75 0.54 8.53
N HIS A 231 -8.02 1.27 9.39
CA HIS A 231 -7.75 2.69 9.17
C HIS A 231 -6.94 2.91 7.89
N PHE A 232 -5.84 2.16 7.73
CA PHE A 232 -4.99 2.21 6.55
C PHE A 232 -5.79 2.04 5.26
N ILE A 233 -6.57 0.95 5.16
CA ILE A 233 -7.27 0.64 3.91
C ILE A 233 -8.39 1.65 3.60
N ASN A 234 -9.08 2.17 4.63
CA ASN A 234 -10.10 3.19 4.44
C ASN A 234 -9.48 4.53 3.99
N GLU A 235 -8.34 4.96 4.54
CA GLU A 235 -7.64 6.15 4.05
C GLU A 235 -7.17 5.97 2.60
N VAL A 236 -6.63 4.79 2.24
CA VAL A 236 -6.25 4.49 0.85
C VAL A 236 -7.45 4.51 -0.10
N CYS A 237 -8.61 3.99 0.32
CA CYS A 237 -9.84 4.01 -0.46
C CYS A 237 -10.44 5.41 -0.63
N ASN A 238 -10.31 6.27 0.38
CA ASN A 238 -10.80 7.64 0.34
C ASN A 238 -9.82 8.61 -0.36
N HIS A 239 -8.61 8.15 -0.67
CA HIS A 239 -7.64 8.94 -1.40
C HIS A 239 -7.92 8.92 -2.91
N GLU A 240 -7.95 10.09 -3.54
CA GLU A 240 -8.30 10.26 -4.96
C GLU A 240 -7.43 9.44 -5.93
N LYS A 241 -6.10 9.52 -5.77
CA LYS A 241 -5.13 8.75 -6.58
C LYS A 241 -5.11 7.26 -6.22
N LEU A 242 -4.91 6.94 -4.94
CA LEU A 242 -4.68 5.58 -4.48
C LEU A 242 -5.90 4.66 -4.72
N SER A 243 -7.12 5.19 -4.62
CA SER A 243 -8.37 4.46 -4.85
C SER A 243 -8.54 3.89 -6.27
N GLN A 244 -7.76 4.40 -7.24
CA GLN A 244 -7.84 3.99 -8.65
C GLN A 244 -6.78 2.95 -9.03
N THR A 245 -5.84 2.65 -8.14
CA THR A 245 -4.72 1.73 -8.39
C THR A 245 -5.21 0.30 -8.62
N LEU A 246 -4.46 -0.47 -9.42
CA LEU A 246 -4.75 -1.88 -9.63
C LEU A 246 -4.42 -2.69 -8.37
N GLU A 247 -3.38 -2.28 -7.64
CA GLU A 247 -2.96 -2.88 -6.38
C GLU A 247 -4.09 -2.89 -5.34
N LEU A 248 -4.79 -1.76 -5.17
CA LEU A 248 -5.93 -1.70 -4.27
C LEU A 248 -7.07 -2.61 -4.74
N GLN A 249 -7.40 -2.58 -6.03
CA GLN A 249 -8.42 -3.46 -6.60
C GLN A 249 -8.10 -4.94 -6.34
N ILE A 250 -6.84 -5.34 -6.53
CA ILE A 250 -6.37 -6.71 -6.25
C ILE A 250 -6.57 -7.04 -4.76
N ILE A 251 -6.15 -6.15 -3.85
CA ILE A 251 -6.32 -6.39 -2.41
C ILE A 251 -7.77 -6.56 -2.00
N LEU A 252 -8.69 -5.80 -2.59
CA LEU A 252 -10.08 -5.79 -2.16
C LEU A 252 -10.98 -6.80 -2.89
N THR A 253 -10.61 -7.27 -4.08
CA THR A 253 -11.51 -8.06 -4.94
C THR A 253 -10.94 -9.36 -5.50
N ALA A 254 -9.62 -9.49 -5.64
CA ALA A 254 -9.07 -10.67 -6.30
C ALA A 254 -9.23 -11.95 -5.47
N SER A 255 -9.38 -13.09 -6.16
CA SER A 255 -9.25 -14.41 -5.56
C SER A 255 -7.84 -14.65 -5.00
N THR A 256 -7.61 -15.79 -4.33
CA THR A 256 -6.26 -16.16 -3.86
C THR A 256 -5.28 -16.30 -5.02
N GLU A 257 -5.70 -16.93 -6.11
CA GLU A 257 -4.88 -17.07 -7.32
C GLU A 257 -4.64 -15.72 -8.00
N GLY A 258 -5.69 -14.87 -8.07
CA GLY A 258 -5.58 -13.52 -8.58
C GLY A 258 -4.63 -12.63 -7.79
N LEU A 259 -4.60 -12.75 -6.46
CA LEU A 259 -3.65 -12.04 -5.61
C LEU A 259 -2.20 -12.46 -5.91
N ILE A 260 -1.96 -13.76 -6.09
CA ILE A 260 -0.63 -14.28 -6.43
C ILE A 260 -0.20 -13.76 -7.81
N ALA A 261 -1.08 -13.87 -8.81
CA ALA A 261 -0.83 -13.37 -10.16
C ALA A 261 -0.60 -11.86 -10.19
N GLY A 262 -1.35 -11.10 -9.39
CA GLY A 262 -1.21 -9.66 -9.20
C GLY A 262 0.18 -9.27 -8.67
N LYS A 263 0.64 -9.95 -7.62
CA LYS A 263 1.99 -9.73 -7.05
C LYS A 263 3.11 -10.07 -8.02
N ASP A 264 2.92 -11.09 -8.87
CA ASP A 264 3.88 -11.49 -9.89
C ASP A 264 4.01 -10.48 -11.05
N ILE A 265 2.89 -9.85 -11.44
CA ILE A 265 2.90 -8.78 -12.46
C ILE A 265 3.45 -7.50 -11.85
N LEU A 266 2.90 -7.09 -10.71
CA LEU A 266 3.22 -5.85 -10.01
C LEU A 266 4.31 -6.14 -8.97
N LYS A 267 5.48 -6.49 -9.47
CA LYS A 267 6.62 -6.76 -8.60
C LYS A 267 6.97 -5.50 -7.82
N VAL A 268 7.18 -5.66 -6.52
CA VAL A 268 7.93 -4.67 -5.76
C VAL A 268 9.35 -4.76 -6.30
N GLN A 269 9.78 -3.74 -7.05
CA GLN A 269 11.18 -3.69 -7.51
C GLN A 269 12.04 -3.73 -6.24
N SER A 270 12.91 -4.72 -6.12
CA SER A 270 13.81 -4.88 -4.97
C SER A 270 14.94 -3.85 -4.99
N ALA A 271 14.65 -2.60 -5.38
CA ALA A 271 15.57 -1.49 -5.31
C ALA A 271 15.72 -0.97 -3.86
N ALA A 272 14.87 -1.41 -2.91
CA ALA A 272 14.81 -0.88 -1.54
C ALA A 272 14.88 -1.98 -0.45
N ALA A 273 15.90 -2.84 -0.51
CA ALA A 273 16.71 -3.05 0.69
C ALA A 273 17.63 -1.83 0.94
N ALA A 274 17.67 -0.89 -0.01
CA ALA A 274 18.06 0.48 0.22
C ALA A 274 16.99 1.20 1.04
N TYR A 275 17.21 1.23 2.35
CA TYR A 275 16.74 2.28 3.25
C TYR A 275 15.22 2.47 3.34
N VAL A 276 14.57 1.71 4.22
CA VAL A 276 13.49 2.31 5.03
C VAL A 276 14.20 3.30 5.95
N PRO A 277 13.99 4.62 5.82
CA PRO A 277 14.55 5.55 6.77
C PRO A 277 13.98 5.18 8.15
N THR A 278 14.85 4.81 9.09
CA THR A 278 14.41 4.82 10.49
C THR A 278 14.10 6.28 10.86
N PRO A 279 13.13 6.55 11.74
CA PRO A 279 12.80 7.92 12.18
C PRO A 279 14.03 8.73 12.62
N ALA A 280 15.02 8.07 13.22
CA ALA A 280 16.30 8.67 13.60
C ALA A 280 17.13 9.17 12.40
N SER A 281 17.08 8.44 11.29
CA SER A 281 17.86 8.75 10.10
C SER A 281 17.21 9.85 9.23
N VAL A 282 15.88 9.94 9.16
CA VAL A 282 15.17 11.09 8.53
C VAL A 282 15.31 12.39 9.33
N THR A 283 15.26 12.34 10.67
CA THR A 283 15.46 13.54 11.50
C THR A 283 16.86 14.14 11.27
N SER A 284 17.88 13.29 11.08
CA SER A 284 19.25 13.73 10.81
C SER A 284 19.44 14.37 9.43
N LEU A 285 18.65 13.98 8.43
CA LEU A 285 18.77 14.46 7.05
C LEU A 285 18.08 15.80 6.84
N TRP A 286 16.84 15.94 7.34
CA TRP A 286 16.15 17.24 7.38
C TRP A 286 16.96 18.28 8.15
N SER A 287 17.53 17.88 9.30
CA SER A 287 18.39 18.77 10.08
C SER A 287 19.68 19.15 9.33
N SER A 288 20.27 18.21 8.59
CA SER A 288 21.48 18.47 7.78
C SER A 288 21.20 19.37 6.57
N TRP A 289 19.96 19.35 6.04
CA TRP A 289 19.56 20.21 4.94
C TRP A 289 19.18 21.62 5.40
N LYS A 290 18.43 21.78 6.50
CA LYS A 290 18.18 23.12 7.11
C LYS A 290 19.49 23.83 7.47
N ASP A 291 20.51 23.08 7.89
CA ASP A 291 21.81 23.61 8.28
C ASP A 291 22.80 23.73 7.10
N GLY A 292 22.41 23.30 5.89
CA GLY A 292 23.25 23.36 4.69
C GLY A 292 24.48 22.43 4.70
N ILE A 293 24.54 21.47 5.61
CA ILE A 293 25.71 20.62 5.90
C ILE A 293 25.80 19.40 4.96
N PHE A 294 24.72 18.99 4.30
CA PHE A 294 24.66 17.77 3.48
C PHE A 294 25.57 17.78 2.22
N LEU A 295 26.19 18.91 1.85
CA LEU A 295 26.71 19.14 0.50
C LEU A 295 28.22 19.47 0.40
N SER A 296 29.02 19.32 1.46
CA SER A 296 30.39 19.88 1.50
C SER A 296 31.54 19.02 0.92
N SER A 297 31.29 17.85 0.31
CA SER A 297 32.41 16.95 -0.10
C SER A 297 32.84 16.98 -1.57
N SER A 298 32.27 17.84 -2.43
CA SER A 298 32.64 17.87 -3.86
C SER A 298 32.99 19.26 -4.37
N SER A 299 34.14 19.37 -5.07
CA SER A 299 34.70 20.58 -5.71
C SER A 299 33.92 21.08 -6.94
N VAL A 300 32.68 20.62 -7.14
CA VAL A 300 31.83 20.97 -8.29
C VAL A 300 30.83 22.04 -7.87
N GLN A 301 30.64 23.06 -8.71
CA GLN A 301 29.66 24.13 -8.50
C GLN A 301 28.24 23.52 -8.40
N GLN A 302 27.64 23.68 -7.23
CA GLN A 302 26.37 23.05 -6.89
C GLN A 302 25.20 23.76 -7.57
N VAL A 303 24.19 22.99 -7.95
CA VAL A 303 22.91 23.54 -8.41
C VAL A 303 22.16 24.03 -7.18
N GLU A 304 21.90 25.34 -7.11
CA GLU A 304 21.08 25.90 -6.04
C GLU A 304 19.62 25.47 -6.23
N ILE A 305 19.08 24.73 -5.27
CA ILE A 305 17.66 24.36 -5.21
C ILE A 305 17.03 25.20 -4.10
N LYS A 306 16.27 26.22 -4.51
CA LYS A 306 15.56 27.07 -3.55
C LYS A 306 14.48 26.27 -2.84
N THR A 307 14.49 26.34 -1.51
CA THR A 307 13.41 25.80 -0.69
C THR A 307 12.25 26.79 -0.70
N ASP A 308 11.07 26.27 -0.96
CA ASP A 308 9.83 27.02 -0.86
C ASP A 308 9.48 27.29 0.62
N ASP A 309 9.02 28.51 0.93
CA ASP A 309 8.73 28.95 2.30
C ASP A 309 7.60 28.13 2.96
N ASP A 310 6.55 27.76 2.21
CA ASP A 310 5.48 26.92 2.76
C ASP A 310 5.98 25.51 3.05
N TYR A 311 6.83 24.96 2.19
CA TYR A 311 7.45 23.65 2.42
C TYR A 311 8.32 23.67 3.69
N ALA A 312 9.10 24.73 3.91
CA ALA A 312 9.88 24.90 5.12
C ALA A 312 9.01 24.95 6.38
N LYS A 313 7.90 25.70 6.34
CA LYS A 313 6.91 25.78 7.43
C LYS A 313 6.28 24.42 7.73
N ILE A 314 5.94 23.64 6.71
CA ILE A 314 5.43 22.27 6.90
C ILE A 314 6.46 21.43 7.64
N GLY A 315 7.73 21.46 7.22
CA GLY A 315 8.79 20.70 7.88
C GLY A 315 9.02 21.10 9.33
N GLU A 316 9.03 22.39 9.65
CA GLU A 316 9.15 22.88 11.02
C GLU A 316 7.96 22.44 11.90
N HIS A 317 6.74 22.59 11.38
CA HIS A 317 5.53 22.16 12.07
C HIS A 317 5.55 20.65 12.36
N ILE A 318 5.96 19.84 11.38
CA ILE A 318 6.05 18.39 11.52
C ILE A 318 7.10 17.99 12.56
N GLU A 319 8.26 18.63 12.60
CA GLU A 319 9.30 18.37 13.61
C GLU A 319 8.80 18.71 15.03
N GLN A 320 8.13 19.86 15.19
CA GLN A 320 7.56 20.25 16.48
C GLN A 320 6.43 19.29 16.91
N TYR A 321 5.56 18.90 15.97
CA TYR A 321 4.46 17.99 16.23
C TYR A 321 4.96 16.59 16.59
N GLU A 322 5.96 16.07 15.88
CA GLU A 322 6.60 14.78 16.17
C GLU A 322 7.09 14.70 17.62
N LYS A 323 7.86 15.70 18.06
CA LYS A 323 8.41 15.74 19.43
C LYS A 323 7.29 15.62 20.46
N ARG A 324 6.18 16.32 20.25
CA ARG A 324 5.03 16.31 21.17
C ARG A 324 4.25 14.99 21.11
N ILE A 325 3.88 14.52 19.93
CA ILE A 325 3.06 13.31 19.79
C ILE A 325 3.84 12.05 20.20
N SER A 326 5.15 12.02 20.00
CA SER A 326 6.00 10.91 20.43
C SER A 326 6.06 10.80 21.95
N GLU A 327 6.11 11.95 22.64
CA GLU A 327 6.07 11.97 24.10
C GLU A 327 4.70 11.56 24.65
N VAL A 328 3.61 12.01 24.01
CA VAL A 328 2.26 11.51 24.34
C VAL A 328 2.19 10.00 24.14
N LYS A 329 2.60 9.48 22.98
CA LYS A 329 2.65 8.04 22.69
C LYS A 329 3.44 7.29 23.76
N ARG A 330 4.63 7.77 24.11
CA ARG A 330 5.49 7.16 25.14
C ARG A 330 4.77 7.09 26.48
N CYS A 331 4.15 8.18 26.93
CA CYS A 331 3.38 8.23 28.16
C CYS A 331 2.16 7.30 28.11
N SER A 332 1.39 7.32 27.02
CA SER A 332 0.23 6.43 26.83
C SER A 332 0.64 4.95 26.88
N ASP A 333 1.74 4.59 26.22
CA ASP A 333 2.26 3.21 26.22
C ASP A 333 2.69 2.77 27.62
N LEU A 334 3.38 3.64 28.38
CA LEU A 334 3.81 3.35 29.76
C LEU A 334 2.64 3.22 30.73
N VAL A 335 1.68 4.14 30.67
CA VAL A 335 0.48 4.09 31.52
C VAL A 335 -0.30 2.81 31.21
N TYR A 336 -0.58 2.53 29.93
CA TYR A 336 -1.27 1.32 29.53
C TYR A 336 -0.57 0.03 30.01
N ALA A 337 0.75 -0.04 29.83
CA ALA A 337 1.54 -1.19 30.28
C ALA A 337 1.51 -1.37 31.80
N SER A 338 1.61 -0.26 32.55
CA SER A 338 1.50 -0.28 34.02
C SER A 338 0.13 -0.77 34.45
N GLN A 339 -0.94 -0.21 33.91
CA GLN A 339 -2.31 -0.57 34.25
C GLN A 339 -2.58 -2.05 33.93
N ARG A 340 -2.10 -2.56 32.79
CA ARG A 340 -2.22 -3.97 32.44
C ARG A 340 -1.48 -4.90 33.41
N SER A 341 -0.30 -4.48 33.88
CA SER A 341 0.45 -5.19 34.92
C SER A 341 -0.30 -5.21 36.25
N ASP A 342 -0.88 -4.08 36.67
CA ASP A 342 -1.65 -3.99 37.91
C ASP A 342 -2.88 -4.89 37.87
N GLY A 343 -3.60 -4.92 36.75
CA GLY A 343 -4.74 -5.82 36.56
C GLY A 343 -4.33 -7.29 36.68
N TYR A 344 -3.20 -7.68 36.09
CA TYR A 344 -2.68 -9.04 36.20
C TYR A 344 -2.32 -9.42 37.64
N GLU A 345 -1.58 -8.58 38.36
CA GLU A 345 -1.22 -8.86 39.75
C GLU A 345 -2.46 -8.86 40.66
N MET A 346 -3.49 -8.07 40.35
CA MET A 346 -4.75 -8.09 41.10
C MET A 346 -5.52 -9.42 40.93
N SER A 347 -5.59 -9.96 39.71
CA SER A 347 -6.17 -11.30 39.46
C SER A 347 -5.38 -12.38 40.21
N ARG A 348 -4.04 -12.29 40.15
CA ARG A 348 -3.15 -13.23 40.83
C ARG A 348 -3.28 -13.17 42.35
N PHE A 349 -3.42 -11.98 42.92
CA PHE A 349 -3.67 -11.80 44.35
C PHE A 349 -5.01 -12.41 44.77
N GLY A 350 -6.07 -12.19 43.99
CA GLY A 350 -7.37 -12.83 44.20
C GLY A 350 -7.27 -14.35 44.20
N SER A 351 -6.58 -14.92 43.22
CA SER A 351 -6.33 -16.37 43.14
C SER A 351 -5.60 -16.91 44.37
N TYR A 352 -4.64 -16.18 44.93
CA TYR A 352 -3.94 -16.59 46.14
C TYR A 352 -4.80 -16.50 47.40
N LEU A 353 -5.69 -15.52 47.52
CA LEU A 353 -6.64 -15.43 48.63
C LEU A 353 -7.63 -16.60 48.60
N THR A 354 -8.16 -16.93 47.42
CA THR A 354 -9.03 -18.11 47.24
C THR A 354 -8.28 -19.41 47.52
N ALA A 355 -6.99 -19.50 47.17
CA ALA A 355 -6.18 -20.67 47.55
C ALA A 355 -5.95 -20.75 49.06
N LEU A 356 -5.71 -19.62 49.72
CA LEU A 356 -5.49 -19.55 51.17
C LEU A 356 -6.72 -19.98 51.96
N SER A 357 -7.92 -19.58 51.50
CA SER A 357 -9.17 -19.94 52.17
C SER A 357 -9.39 -21.45 52.28
N VAL A 358 -8.94 -22.23 51.27
CA VAL A 358 -9.01 -23.69 51.28
C VAL A 358 -8.16 -24.30 52.40
N HIS A 359 -7.12 -23.60 52.84
CA HIS A 359 -6.25 -24.03 53.92
C HIS A 359 -6.73 -23.61 55.33
N GLU A 360 -7.67 -22.66 55.42
CA GLU A 360 -8.29 -22.25 56.67
C GLU A 360 -9.37 -23.26 57.11
N LYS A 361 -8.97 -24.22 57.95
CA LYS A 361 -9.83 -25.35 58.37
C LYS A 361 -10.59 -25.11 59.67
N ASN A 362 -10.09 -24.22 60.52
CA ASN A 362 -10.55 -24.07 61.90
C ASN A 362 -11.40 -22.81 62.12
N ASP A 363 -11.32 -21.85 61.21
CA ASP A 363 -12.06 -20.59 61.27
C ASP A 363 -12.88 -20.41 59.99
N ASN A 364 -14.18 -20.71 60.09
CA ASN A 364 -15.11 -20.59 58.97
C ASN A 364 -15.34 -19.15 58.54
N GLU A 365 -15.21 -18.18 59.45
CA GLU A 365 -15.37 -16.76 59.14
C GLU A 365 -14.18 -16.26 58.33
N MET A 366 -12.96 -16.58 58.78
CA MET A 366 -11.73 -16.24 58.05
C MET A 366 -11.68 -16.91 56.67
N LYS A 367 -12.08 -18.19 56.58
CA LYS A 367 -12.21 -18.88 55.30
C LYS A 367 -13.13 -18.12 54.35
N ARG A 368 -14.34 -17.77 54.80
CA ARG A 368 -15.33 -17.05 53.98
C ARG A 368 -14.84 -15.65 53.60
N LEU A 369 -14.17 -14.95 54.50
CA LEU A 369 -13.58 -13.63 54.22
C LEU A 369 -12.52 -13.71 53.11
N ALA A 370 -11.63 -14.71 53.18
CA ALA A 370 -10.59 -14.91 52.17
C ALA A 370 -11.19 -15.32 50.80
N GLU A 371 -12.22 -16.17 50.76
CA GLU A 371 -12.96 -16.50 49.53
C GLU A 371 -13.58 -15.25 48.91
N ILE A 372 -14.38 -14.49 49.68
CA ILE A 372 -15.04 -13.28 49.18
C ILE A 372 -14.03 -12.23 48.72
N ALA A 373 -12.93 -12.04 49.46
CA ALA A 373 -11.88 -11.12 49.07
C ALA A 373 -11.23 -11.57 47.74
N GLY A 374 -10.97 -12.87 47.58
CA GLY A 374 -10.46 -13.45 46.35
C GLY A 374 -11.35 -13.17 45.15
N ASP A 375 -12.65 -13.51 45.28
CA ASP A 375 -13.66 -13.29 44.23
C ASP A 375 -13.81 -11.80 43.87
N ASN A 376 -13.75 -10.91 44.86
CA ASN A 376 -13.78 -9.46 44.63
C ASN A 376 -12.56 -8.98 43.82
N PHE A 377 -11.35 -9.40 44.19
CA PHE A 377 -10.14 -9.02 43.47
C PHE A 377 -10.13 -9.54 42.03
N GLU A 378 -10.63 -10.76 41.80
CA GLU A 378 -10.81 -11.31 40.46
C GLU A 378 -11.84 -10.51 39.65
N THR A 379 -12.98 -10.17 40.26
CA THR A 379 -14.05 -9.38 39.63
C THR A 379 -13.55 -7.99 39.21
N VAL A 380 -12.88 -7.27 40.11
CA VAL A 380 -12.33 -5.94 39.79
C VAL A 380 -11.22 -6.06 38.75
N SER A 381 -10.43 -7.13 38.76
CA SER A 381 -9.39 -7.37 37.74
C SER A 381 -10.00 -7.57 36.35
N ASN A 382 -11.05 -8.40 36.24
CA ASN A 382 -11.75 -8.63 34.97
C ASN A 382 -12.36 -7.33 34.42
N LEU A 383 -13.02 -6.55 35.29
CA LEU A 383 -13.53 -5.22 34.93
C LEU A 383 -12.41 -4.32 34.39
N TYR A 384 -11.24 -4.34 35.03
CA TYR A 384 -10.12 -3.51 34.62
C TYR A 384 -9.51 -3.96 33.29
N GLN A 385 -9.39 -5.27 33.04
CA GLN A 385 -8.92 -5.79 31.75
C GLN A 385 -9.87 -5.41 30.60
N ASP A 386 -11.18 -5.52 30.79
CA ASP A 386 -12.19 -5.12 29.80
C ASP A 386 -12.11 -3.61 29.47
N GLN A 387 -11.88 -2.77 30.48
CA GLN A 387 -11.67 -1.35 30.29
C GLN A 387 -10.37 -1.07 29.53
N LEU A 388 -9.29 -1.77 29.87
CA LEU A 388 -7.99 -1.60 29.21
C LEU A 388 -8.04 -1.98 27.73
N ASP A 389 -8.78 -3.01 27.35
CA ASP A 389 -9.00 -3.36 25.94
C ASP A 389 -9.71 -2.22 25.18
N LYS A 390 -10.67 -1.53 25.82
CA LYS A 390 -11.33 -0.35 25.25
C LYS A 390 -10.39 0.85 25.17
N ILE A 391 -9.61 1.13 26.22
CA ILE A 391 -8.61 2.22 26.22
C ILE A 391 -7.59 2.00 25.10
N LEU A 392 -7.15 0.76 24.92
CA LEU A 392 -6.23 0.41 23.86
C LEU A 392 -6.80 0.71 22.48
N ALA A 393 -8.04 0.26 22.23
CA ALA A 393 -8.70 0.42 20.95
C ALA A 393 -9.06 1.89 20.65
N MET A 394 -9.64 2.58 21.63
CA MET A 394 -10.23 3.91 21.43
C MET A 394 -9.27 5.07 21.69
N TYR A 395 -8.11 4.83 22.31
CA TYR A 395 -7.15 5.88 22.63
C TYR A 395 -5.71 5.52 22.20
N VAL A 396 -5.11 4.48 22.78
CA VAL A 396 -3.68 4.17 22.57
C VAL A 396 -3.38 3.91 21.09
N SER A 397 -4.22 3.11 20.43
CA SER A 397 -4.08 2.79 19.01
C SER A 397 -4.20 4.03 18.11
N ILE A 398 -5.09 4.98 18.45
CA ILE A 398 -5.24 6.23 17.72
C ILE A 398 -3.97 7.08 17.85
N ILE A 399 -3.43 7.23 19.06
CA ILE A 399 -2.19 7.99 19.29
C ILE A 399 -1.02 7.38 18.51
N ARG A 400 -0.85 6.05 18.56
CA ARG A 400 0.19 5.33 17.80
C ARG A 400 0.02 5.55 16.29
N TYR A 401 -1.21 5.48 15.79
CA TYR A 401 -1.50 5.72 14.37
C TYR A 401 -1.17 7.16 13.95
N GLN A 402 -1.49 8.16 14.77
CA GLN A 402 -1.13 9.56 14.52
C GLN A 402 0.40 9.76 14.49
N THR A 403 1.17 9.08 15.34
CA THR A 403 2.63 9.06 15.24
C THR A 403 3.08 8.48 13.90
N GLY A 404 2.50 7.35 13.46
CA GLY A 404 2.82 6.77 12.15
C GLY A 404 2.51 7.69 10.96
N LYS A 405 1.47 8.55 11.05
CA LYS A 405 1.18 9.55 10.00
C LYS A 405 2.29 10.60 9.89
N VAL A 406 2.93 10.95 11.01
CA VAL A 406 4.10 11.84 11.02
C VAL A 406 5.27 11.20 10.28
N ASP A 407 5.51 9.91 10.50
CA ASP A 407 6.54 9.15 9.77
C ASP A 407 6.25 9.06 8.26
N ALA A 408 4.97 8.94 7.89
CA ALA A 408 4.55 8.97 6.49
C ALA A 408 4.85 10.32 5.82
N VAL A 409 4.62 11.45 6.50
CA VAL A 409 5.01 12.78 6.01
C VAL A 409 6.52 12.87 5.82
N LYS A 410 7.28 12.43 6.81
CA LYS A 410 8.75 12.40 6.73
C LYS A 410 9.28 11.54 5.59
N THR A 411 8.58 10.47 5.25
CA THR A 411 8.92 9.64 4.09
C THR A 411 8.82 10.44 2.79
N VAL A 412 7.77 11.25 2.62
CA VAL A 412 7.62 12.16 1.46
C VAL A 412 8.73 13.22 1.45
N MET A 413 9.09 13.78 2.61
CA MET A 413 10.20 14.72 2.72
C MET A 413 11.54 14.08 2.32
N SER A 414 11.79 12.85 2.76
CA SER A 414 12.97 12.06 2.39
C SER A 414 13.01 11.71 0.90
N ASN A 415 11.85 11.45 0.28
CA ASN A 415 11.75 11.26 -1.17
C ASN A 415 12.21 12.52 -1.92
N ARG A 416 11.87 13.71 -1.41
CA ARG A 416 12.34 14.99 -1.98
C ARG A 416 13.84 15.17 -1.81
N GLU A 417 14.38 14.82 -0.66
CA GLU A 417 15.83 14.86 -0.39
C GLU A 417 16.60 13.92 -1.32
N SER A 418 16.06 12.72 -1.53
CA SER A 418 16.62 11.75 -2.48
C SER A 418 16.62 12.31 -3.91
N ALA A 419 15.54 12.99 -4.32
CA ALA A 419 15.47 13.66 -5.62
C ALA A 419 16.47 14.83 -5.73
N ILE A 420 16.69 15.60 -4.66
CA ILE A 420 17.76 16.62 -4.61
C ILE A 420 19.13 15.97 -4.81
N TYR A 421 19.40 14.87 -4.11
CA TYR A 421 20.65 14.13 -4.27
C TYR A 421 20.83 13.63 -5.72
N GLU A 422 19.77 13.12 -6.36
CA GLU A 422 19.78 12.75 -7.78
C GLU A 422 20.12 13.95 -8.69
N VAL A 423 19.61 15.16 -8.41
CA VAL A 423 19.98 16.40 -9.15
C VAL A 423 21.48 16.66 -9.05
N HIS A 424 22.05 16.62 -7.84
CA HIS A 424 23.47 16.89 -7.63
C HIS A 424 24.36 15.80 -8.27
N GLN A 425 23.96 14.54 -8.17
CA GLN A 425 24.66 13.42 -8.80
C GLN A 425 24.64 13.55 -10.34
N ALA A 426 23.50 13.89 -10.92
CA ALA A 426 23.36 14.11 -12.35
C ALA A 426 24.17 15.33 -12.82
N ASN A 427 24.17 16.44 -12.07
CA ASN A 427 24.99 17.62 -12.35
C ASN A 427 26.50 17.30 -12.32
N ALA A 428 26.97 16.57 -11.31
CA ALA A 428 28.37 16.13 -11.24
C ALA A 428 28.74 15.19 -12.40
N SER A 429 27.81 14.32 -12.84
CA SER A 429 27.99 13.50 -14.04
C SER A 429 28.06 14.36 -15.31
N MET A 430 27.18 15.34 -15.46
CA MET A 430 27.14 16.26 -16.59
C MET A 430 28.45 17.04 -16.70
N GLN A 431 28.92 17.63 -15.60
CA GLN A 431 30.15 18.42 -15.57
C GLN A 431 31.38 17.58 -15.92
N ARG A 432 31.50 16.36 -15.37
CA ARG A 432 32.58 15.43 -15.75
C ARG A 432 32.55 15.06 -17.23
N ASN A 433 31.36 14.86 -17.81
CA ASN A 433 31.23 14.57 -19.24
C ASN A 433 31.52 15.79 -20.12
N LYS A 434 31.19 17.00 -19.65
CA LYS A 434 31.54 18.27 -20.30
C LYS A 434 33.05 18.47 -20.39
N GLU A 435 33.77 18.21 -19.31
CA GLU A 435 35.25 18.25 -19.29
C GLU A 435 35.85 17.21 -20.24
N ARG A 436 35.32 15.98 -20.24
CA ARG A 436 35.75 14.92 -21.18
C ARG A 436 35.48 15.29 -22.63
N PHE A 437 34.35 15.92 -22.92
CA PHE A 437 34.03 16.43 -24.25
C PHE A 437 35.03 17.49 -24.70
N ALA A 438 35.32 18.48 -23.83
CA ALA A 438 36.30 19.52 -24.12
C ALA A 438 37.71 18.94 -24.38
N ALA A 439 38.16 18.01 -23.54
CA ALA A 439 39.45 17.32 -23.71
C ALA A 439 39.50 16.49 -25.01
N ALA A 440 38.43 15.77 -25.34
CA ALA A 440 38.34 14.98 -26.57
C ALA A 440 38.34 15.86 -27.83
N ARG A 441 37.70 17.05 -27.80
CA ARG A 441 37.75 18.01 -28.91
C ARG A 441 39.13 18.65 -29.09
N ALA A 442 39.89 18.81 -28.02
CA ALA A 442 41.25 19.33 -28.08
C ALA A 442 42.26 18.33 -28.68
N SER A 443 41.91 17.04 -28.74
CA SER A 443 42.77 15.98 -29.28
C SER A 443 42.44 15.66 -30.74
N SER A 444 43.46 15.66 -31.61
CA SER A 444 43.29 15.29 -33.02
C SER A 444 42.95 13.80 -33.16
N GLY A 445 41.93 13.47 -33.97
CA GLY A 445 41.50 12.08 -34.23
C GLY A 445 40.51 11.49 -33.22
N ALA A 446 40.05 12.25 -32.22
CA ALA A 446 39.18 11.75 -31.13
C ALA A 446 37.68 12.02 -31.33
N ALA A 447 37.20 12.18 -32.57
CA ALA A 447 35.81 12.55 -32.89
C ALA A 447 34.76 11.60 -32.27
N ALA A 448 34.99 10.28 -32.33
CA ALA A 448 34.09 9.30 -31.73
C ALA A 448 34.04 9.39 -30.19
N SER A 449 35.15 9.77 -29.55
CA SER A 449 35.22 9.99 -28.10
C SER A 449 34.45 11.25 -27.69
N ALA A 450 34.60 12.33 -28.45
CA ALA A 450 33.84 13.57 -28.26
C ALA A 450 32.34 13.31 -28.39
N MET A 451 31.90 12.62 -29.45
CA MET A 451 30.48 12.28 -29.66
C MET A 451 29.88 11.46 -28.49
N ARG A 452 30.62 10.47 -27.97
CA ARG A 452 30.17 9.68 -26.80
C ARG A 452 30.09 10.51 -25.51
N ALA A 453 31.04 11.42 -25.30
CA ALA A 453 31.03 12.31 -24.15
C ALA A 453 29.85 13.30 -24.21
N GLU A 454 29.56 13.83 -25.39
CA GLU A 454 28.40 14.69 -25.66
C GLU A 454 27.08 13.97 -25.39
N GLN A 455 26.90 12.74 -25.91
CA GLN A 455 25.69 11.95 -25.66
C GLN A 455 25.48 11.66 -24.16
N LYS A 456 26.56 11.36 -23.42
CA LYS A 456 26.49 11.14 -21.96
C LYS A 456 26.27 12.43 -21.18
N MET A 457 26.72 13.58 -21.71
CA MET A 457 26.44 14.89 -21.14
C MET A 457 24.95 15.22 -21.29
N ALA A 458 24.40 15.12 -22.50
CA ALA A 458 22.98 15.33 -22.77
C ALA A 458 22.08 14.40 -21.93
N SER A 459 22.40 13.10 -21.88
CA SER A 459 21.67 12.15 -21.02
C SER A 459 21.77 12.47 -19.51
N ALA A 460 22.87 13.06 -19.05
CA ALA A 460 23.00 13.50 -17.66
C ALA A 460 22.21 14.79 -17.39
N GLU A 461 22.14 15.70 -18.37
CA GLU A 461 21.32 16.91 -18.32
C GLU A 461 19.83 16.57 -18.29
N ASP A 462 19.36 15.65 -19.14
CA ASP A 462 17.97 15.18 -19.12
C ASP A 462 17.59 14.57 -17.77
N ARG A 463 18.48 13.72 -17.21
CA ARG A 463 18.28 13.14 -15.86
C ARG A 463 18.24 14.21 -14.78
N MET A 464 19.11 15.23 -14.87
CA MET A 464 19.11 16.35 -13.93
C MET A 464 17.80 17.14 -14.00
N ASN A 465 17.32 17.45 -15.21
CA ASN A 465 16.07 18.18 -15.42
C ASN A 465 14.87 17.39 -14.90
N HIS A 466 14.81 16.08 -15.18
CA HIS A 466 13.77 15.22 -14.64
C HIS A 466 13.81 15.17 -13.10
N ALA A 467 14.99 15.04 -12.49
CA ALA A 467 15.11 15.05 -11.03
C ALA A 467 14.69 16.41 -10.42
N LYS A 468 14.99 17.54 -11.09
CA LYS A 468 14.50 18.88 -10.67
C LYS A 468 12.98 18.97 -10.71
N GLU A 469 12.35 18.45 -11.76
CA GLU A 469 10.89 18.36 -11.85
C GLU A 469 10.31 17.54 -10.70
N GLN A 470 10.95 16.40 -10.36
CA GLN A 470 10.54 15.58 -9.21
C GLN A 470 10.65 16.34 -7.89
N VAL A 471 11.72 17.10 -7.67
CA VAL A 471 11.89 17.93 -6.45
C VAL A 471 10.75 18.95 -6.31
N GLN A 472 10.39 19.63 -7.40
CA GLN A 472 9.29 20.60 -7.41
C GLN A 472 7.94 19.92 -7.23
N PHE A 473 7.71 18.81 -7.92
CA PHE A 473 6.49 18.04 -7.85
C PHE A 473 6.22 17.52 -6.43
N ILE A 474 7.22 16.90 -5.78
CA ILE A 474 7.09 16.39 -4.41
C ILE A 474 6.82 17.54 -3.44
N ALA A 475 7.48 18.69 -3.61
CA ALA A 475 7.25 19.88 -2.78
C ALA A 475 5.79 20.35 -2.87
N SER A 476 5.28 20.54 -4.09
CA SER A 476 3.90 20.97 -4.33
C SER A 476 2.89 19.93 -3.84
N SER A 477 3.17 18.64 -4.03
CA SER A 477 2.30 17.56 -3.56
C SER A 477 2.20 17.53 -2.05
N LEU A 478 3.32 17.71 -1.34
CA LEU A 478 3.32 17.73 0.11
C LEU A 478 2.44 18.86 0.68
N LYS A 479 2.36 20.02 0.00
CA LYS A 479 1.46 21.11 0.41
C LYS A 479 -0.01 20.70 0.35
N VAL A 480 -0.40 19.96 -0.69
CA VAL A 480 -1.78 19.46 -0.87
C VAL A 480 -2.05 18.35 0.15
N GLU A 481 -1.14 17.40 0.26
CA GLU A 481 -1.30 16.22 1.12
C GLU A 481 -1.24 16.57 2.62
N SER A 482 -0.46 17.57 3.02
CA SER A 482 -0.45 18.05 4.41
C SER A 482 -1.82 18.60 4.82
N LYS A 483 -2.51 19.34 3.93
CA LYS A 483 -3.87 19.82 4.20
C LYS A 483 -4.87 18.67 4.29
N ARG A 484 -4.74 17.67 3.41
CA ARG A 484 -5.55 16.45 3.46
C ARG A 484 -5.34 15.71 4.78
N MET A 485 -4.09 15.58 5.23
CA MET A 485 -3.75 14.91 6.48
C MET A 485 -4.37 15.58 7.71
N ASP A 486 -4.40 16.92 7.75
CA ASP A 486 -4.99 17.68 8.85
C ASP A 486 -6.53 17.56 8.90
N THR A 487 -7.15 17.13 7.79
CA THR A 487 -8.60 16.87 7.75
C THR A 487 -8.94 15.65 8.61
N GLY A 488 -9.86 15.81 9.56
CA GLY A 488 -10.29 14.73 10.46
C GLY A 488 -9.39 14.52 11.69
N LYS A 489 -8.09 14.83 11.61
CA LYS A 489 -7.12 14.67 12.71
C LYS A 489 -7.59 15.23 14.06
N THR A 490 -8.09 16.47 14.07
CA THR A 490 -8.59 17.11 15.30
C THR A 490 -9.80 16.37 15.88
N SER A 491 -10.68 15.87 15.01
CA SER A 491 -11.86 15.10 15.41
C SER A 491 -11.44 13.77 16.03
N ASP A 492 -10.52 13.05 15.40
CA ASP A 492 -10.03 11.75 15.88
C ASP A 492 -9.35 11.88 17.24
N LEU A 493 -8.46 12.87 17.41
CA LEU A 493 -7.79 13.13 18.68
C LEU A 493 -8.77 13.56 19.77
N LYS A 494 -9.76 14.40 19.43
CA LYS A 494 -10.81 14.80 20.38
C LYS A 494 -11.62 13.60 20.85
N ASN A 495 -12.04 12.74 19.92
CA ASN A 495 -12.82 11.54 20.23
C ASN A 495 -12.00 10.57 21.08
N ALA A 496 -10.71 10.40 20.78
CA ALA A 496 -9.79 9.57 21.56
C ALA A 496 -9.66 10.05 23.02
N LEU A 497 -9.52 11.36 23.22
CA LEU A 497 -9.40 11.96 24.56
C LEU A 497 -10.72 11.87 25.34
N LEU A 498 -11.86 12.10 24.68
CA LEU A 498 -13.18 11.92 25.30
C LEU A 498 -13.41 10.46 25.68
N ALA A 499 -13.02 9.52 24.81
CA ALA A 499 -13.12 8.09 25.10
C ALA A 499 -12.26 7.71 26.32
N LEU A 500 -11.00 8.17 26.38
CA LEU A 500 -10.14 7.94 27.54
C LEU A 500 -10.80 8.46 28.84
N ALA A 501 -11.27 9.71 28.84
CA ALA A 501 -11.87 10.32 30.02
C ALA A 501 -13.13 9.57 30.51
N ASN A 502 -14.02 9.21 29.58
CA ASN A 502 -15.25 8.48 29.91
C ASN A 502 -14.96 7.06 30.40
N LEU A 503 -14.03 6.35 29.74
CA LEU A 503 -13.66 4.99 30.14
C LEU A 503 -13.04 4.95 31.53
N GLU A 504 -12.19 5.92 31.88
CA GLU A 504 -11.60 6.04 33.22
C GLU A 504 -12.66 6.38 34.29
N LEU A 505 -13.58 7.31 33.98
CA LEU A 505 -14.69 7.63 34.88
C LEU A 505 -15.56 6.41 35.15
N ASP A 506 -15.98 5.70 34.10
CA ASP A 506 -16.86 4.54 34.21
C ASP A 506 -16.22 3.43 35.05
N TYR A 507 -14.91 3.19 34.89
CA TYR A 507 -14.19 2.21 35.70
C TYR A 507 -14.14 2.60 37.18
N HIS A 508 -13.81 3.86 37.49
CA HIS A 508 -13.75 4.29 38.89
C HIS A 508 -15.11 4.21 39.58
N ILE A 509 -16.20 4.48 38.86
CA ILE A 509 -17.56 4.29 39.37
C ILE A 509 -17.85 2.81 39.61
N GLN A 510 -17.58 1.94 38.64
CA GLN A 510 -17.87 0.50 38.75
C GLN A 510 -16.97 -0.22 39.76
N ARG A 511 -15.74 0.23 39.95
CA ARG A 511 -14.82 -0.30 40.97
C ARG A 511 -15.25 0.07 42.40
N ALA A 512 -15.91 1.22 42.56
CA ALA A 512 -16.36 1.69 43.86
C ALA A 512 -17.72 1.10 44.28
N ALA A 513 -18.54 0.69 43.31
CA ALA A 513 -19.79 -0.04 43.51
C ALA A 513 -19.52 -1.50 43.85
#